data_AF-A0A928GZU3-F1
#
_entry.id   AF-A0A928GZU3-F1
#
_cell.length_a   1.000
_cell.length_b   1.000
_cell.length_c   1.000
_cell.angle_alpha   90.00
_cell.angle_beta   90.00
_cell.angle_gamma   90.00
#
_symmetry.space_group_name_H-M   'P 1'
#
loop_
_entity.id
_entity.type
_entity.pdbx_description
1 polymer ?
#
loop_
_entity_poly.entity_id
_entity_poly.type
_entity_poly.pdbx_seq_one_letter_code
_entity_poly.pdbx_strand_id
1 'polypeptide(L)'
;MKSKAKMIVLLILFAVAVGVYAWCSREKIPDVAQTIDVSKEQSGKLKAFALQLNEFARQKKDREFAKMCKTLLSEDLEENYKLLGELKLSDCPLLQCSENKLDRAVKNVYFQGKSGKRIHLVVQESGNRFLFRGLYVYAK
;
A
#
# COMPACT_ATOMS: atom_id res chain seq x y z
N MET A 1 23.70 -38.65 31.02
CA MET A 1 23.03 -38.71 29.69
C MET A 1 21.90 -37.69 29.45
N LYS A 2 21.56 -36.78 30.40
CA LYS A 2 20.43 -35.84 30.25
C LYS A 2 20.78 -34.45 29.66
N SER A 3 22.07 -34.10 29.53
CA SER A 3 22.51 -32.74 29.13
C SER A 3 22.64 -32.55 27.60
N LYS A 4 23.19 -33.55 26.89
CA LYS A 4 23.34 -33.49 25.42
C LYS A 4 21.98 -33.44 24.68
N ALA A 5 20.99 -34.17 25.17
CA ALA A 5 19.64 -34.17 24.60
C ALA A 5 18.96 -32.80 24.72
N LYS A 6 19.13 -32.09 25.85
CA LYS A 6 18.59 -30.73 26.01
C LYS A 6 19.23 -29.75 25.04
N MET A 7 20.54 -29.88 24.80
CA MET A 7 21.27 -29.01 23.87
C MET A 7 20.82 -29.23 22.41
N ILE A 8 20.58 -30.49 22.03
CA ILE A 8 20.04 -30.83 20.69
C ILE A 8 18.62 -30.29 20.53
N VAL A 9 17.76 -30.43 21.55
CA VAL A 9 16.41 -29.86 21.53
C VAL A 9 16.45 -28.33 21.45
N LEU A 10 17.37 -27.68 22.15
CA LEU A 10 17.52 -26.22 22.10
C LEU A 10 17.99 -25.74 20.71
N LEU A 11 18.91 -26.48 20.08
CA LEU A 11 19.37 -26.22 18.71
C LEU A 11 18.25 -26.38 17.68
N ILE A 12 17.42 -27.41 17.83
CA ILE A 12 16.24 -27.61 16.98
C ILE A 12 15.23 -26.48 17.19
N LEU A 13 14.94 -26.11 18.44
CA LEU A 13 14.05 -24.99 18.75
C LEU A 13 14.58 -23.66 18.21
N PHE A 14 15.90 -23.44 18.26
CA PHE A 14 16.53 -22.24 17.72
C PHE A 14 16.47 -22.21 16.19
N ALA A 15 16.72 -23.33 15.51
CA ALA A 15 16.59 -23.44 14.06
C ALA A 15 15.14 -23.23 13.60
N VAL A 16 14.17 -23.76 14.35
CA VAL A 16 12.74 -23.50 14.12
C VAL A 16 12.42 -22.02 14.35
N ALA A 17 12.90 -21.42 15.43
CA ALA A 17 12.69 -20.00 15.71
C ALA A 17 13.32 -19.10 14.63
N VAL A 18 14.52 -19.43 14.13
CA VAL A 18 15.17 -18.73 13.03
C VAL A 18 14.43 -18.94 11.70
N GLY A 19 13.90 -20.14 11.45
CA GLY A 19 13.07 -20.42 10.27
C GLY A 19 11.73 -19.68 10.29
N VAL A 20 11.08 -19.63 11.45
CA VAL A 20 9.84 -18.87 11.70
C VAL A 20 10.13 -17.37 11.61
N TYR A 21 11.22 -16.89 12.21
CA TYR A 21 11.63 -15.50 12.11
C TYR A 21 11.98 -15.12 10.68
N ALA A 22 12.75 -15.92 9.94
CA ALA A 22 13.06 -15.67 8.52
C ALA A 22 11.81 -15.76 7.61
N TRP A 23 10.81 -16.56 7.98
CA TRP A 23 9.52 -16.58 7.31
C TRP A 23 8.68 -15.33 7.64
N CYS A 24 8.70 -14.85 8.88
CA CYS A 24 8.03 -13.63 9.33
C CYS A 24 8.76 -12.33 8.89
N SER A 25 10.07 -12.38 8.69
CA SER A 25 10.93 -11.23 8.37
C SER A 25 11.28 -11.14 6.88
N ARG A 26 10.85 -12.09 6.04
CA ARG A 26 10.68 -11.77 4.62
C ARG A 26 9.57 -10.74 4.57
N GLU A 27 9.87 -9.54 4.09
CA GLU A 27 8.90 -8.51 3.69
C GLU A 27 8.00 -9.09 2.58
N LYS A 28 7.09 -9.96 2.98
CA LYS A 28 6.02 -10.48 2.18
C LYS A 28 4.97 -9.40 2.18
N ILE A 29 4.73 -8.88 0.98
CA ILE A 29 3.46 -8.28 0.59
C ILE A 29 2.35 -9.03 1.34
N PRO A 30 1.55 -8.37 2.19
CA PRO A 30 0.65 -9.06 3.11
C PRO A 30 -0.25 -10.06 2.37
N ASP A 31 -0.34 -11.31 2.86
CA ASP A 31 -1.18 -12.38 2.28
C ASP A 31 -2.68 -12.00 2.19
N VAL A 32 -3.10 -10.92 2.87
CA VAL A 32 -4.44 -10.33 2.76
C VAL A 32 -4.70 -9.65 1.41
N ALA A 33 -3.66 -9.31 0.63
CA ALA A 33 -3.76 -8.88 -0.76
C ALA A 33 -3.88 -10.08 -1.71
N GLN A 34 -4.83 -10.98 -1.48
CA GLN A 34 -5.18 -12.03 -2.44
C GLN A 34 -5.86 -11.40 -3.64
N THR A 35 -5.23 -11.44 -4.83
CA THR A 35 -5.77 -10.97 -6.10
C THR A 35 -7.14 -11.59 -6.37
N ILE A 36 -8.19 -10.79 -6.19
CA ILE A 36 -9.53 -11.04 -6.72
C ILE A 36 -9.72 -9.95 -7.78
N ASP A 37 -10.20 -10.37 -8.95
CA ASP A 37 -10.49 -9.47 -10.07
C ASP A 37 -11.50 -8.40 -9.61
N VAL A 38 -10.98 -7.21 -9.33
CA VAL A 38 -11.81 -6.00 -9.34
C VAL A 38 -12.32 -5.87 -10.78
N SER A 39 -13.62 -5.59 -10.97
CA SER A 39 -14.14 -5.39 -12.33
C SER A 39 -13.27 -4.35 -13.06
N LYS A 40 -12.94 -4.60 -14.33
CA LYS A 40 -12.06 -3.71 -15.12
C LYS A 40 -12.50 -2.25 -15.06
N GLU A 41 -13.81 -2.02 -14.94
CA GLU A 41 -14.42 -0.70 -14.82
C GLU A 41 -14.05 0.01 -13.49
N GLN A 42 -14.14 -0.68 -12.35
CA GLN A 42 -13.82 -0.11 -11.04
C GLN A 42 -12.30 0.12 -10.88
N SER A 43 -11.48 -0.77 -11.44
CA SER A 43 -10.02 -0.56 -11.56
C SER A 43 -9.69 0.69 -12.38
N GLY A 44 -10.43 0.92 -13.49
CA GLY A 44 -10.32 2.13 -14.30
C GLY A 44 -10.66 3.41 -13.53
N LYS A 45 -11.76 3.41 -12.76
CA LYS A 45 -12.18 4.56 -11.95
C LYS A 45 -11.17 4.89 -10.84
N LEU A 46 -10.64 3.88 -10.16
CA LEU A 46 -9.61 4.05 -9.13
C LEU A 46 -8.30 4.58 -9.70
N LYS A 47 -7.88 4.08 -10.87
CA LYS A 47 -6.70 4.60 -11.58
C LYS A 47 -6.90 6.07 -11.97
N ALA A 48 -8.04 6.41 -12.57
CA ALA A 48 -8.33 7.80 -12.96
C ALA A 48 -8.29 8.75 -11.75
N PHE A 49 -8.87 8.33 -10.63
CA PHE A 49 -8.82 9.07 -9.37
C PHE A 49 -7.39 9.27 -8.86
N ALA A 50 -6.57 8.21 -8.83
CA ALA A 50 -5.17 8.29 -8.42
C ALA A 50 -4.33 9.22 -9.29
N LEU A 51 -4.54 9.19 -10.62
CA LEU A 51 -3.87 10.09 -11.55
C LEU A 51 -4.29 11.55 -11.34
N GLN A 52 -5.58 11.80 -11.08
CA GLN A 52 -6.08 13.15 -10.78
C GLN A 52 -5.49 13.72 -9.49
N LEU A 53 -5.39 12.90 -8.42
CA LEU A 53 -4.74 13.29 -7.18
C LEU A 53 -3.26 13.65 -7.39
N ASN A 54 -2.54 12.83 -8.17
CA ASN A 54 -1.14 13.09 -8.52
C ASN A 54 -0.98 14.41 -9.28
N GLU A 55 -1.89 14.71 -10.20
CA GLU A 55 -1.87 15.98 -10.92
C GLU A 55 -2.12 17.19 -10.00
N PHE A 56 -3.08 17.08 -9.07
CA PHE A 56 -3.32 18.14 -8.09
C PHE A 56 -2.10 18.41 -7.21
N ALA A 57 -1.43 17.34 -6.75
CA ALA A 57 -0.20 17.47 -5.98
C ALA A 57 0.94 18.11 -6.78
N ARG A 58 1.13 17.70 -8.04
CA ARG A 58 2.14 18.29 -8.94
C ARG A 58 1.90 19.77 -9.22
N GLN A 59 0.64 20.17 -9.36
CA GLN A 59 0.24 21.55 -9.62
C GLN A 59 0.12 22.41 -8.36
N LYS A 60 0.42 21.87 -7.17
CA LYS A 60 0.24 22.55 -5.87
C LYS A 60 -1.19 23.06 -5.65
N LYS A 61 -2.19 22.27 -6.06
CA LYS A 61 -3.64 22.56 -5.89
C LYS A 61 -4.16 22.10 -4.53
N ASP A 62 -3.63 22.69 -3.46
CA ASP A 62 -3.85 22.25 -2.08
C ASP A 62 -5.34 22.18 -1.70
N ARG A 63 -6.13 23.15 -2.15
CA ARG A 63 -7.59 23.20 -1.88
C ARG A 63 -8.35 22.03 -2.50
N GLU A 64 -8.01 21.65 -3.73
CA GLU A 64 -8.69 20.54 -4.40
C GLU A 64 -8.25 19.19 -3.83
N PHE A 65 -6.98 19.06 -3.48
CA PHE A 65 -6.48 17.89 -2.76
C PHE A 65 -7.13 17.74 -1.38
N ALA A 66 -7.24 18.82 -0.60
CA ALA A 66 -7.90 18.81 0.71
C ALA A 66 -9.38 18.39 0.61
N LYS A 67 -10.10 18.85 -0.42
CA LYS A 67 -11.49 18.38 -0.69
C LYS A 67 -11.55 16.86 -0.89
N MET A 68 -10.56 16.26 -1.55
CA MET A 68 -10.49 14.81 -1.75
C MET A 68 -10.12 14.04 -0.49
N CYS A 69 -9.46 14.67 0.48
CA CYS A 69 -9.16 14.09 1.79
C CYS A 69 -10.36 14.19 2.78
N LYS A 70 -11.46 14.84 2.38
CA LYS A 70 -12.65 15.15 3.19
C LYS A 70 -12.41 15.98 4.47
N THR A 71 -11.16 16.33 4.80
CA THR A 71 -10.76 17.06 6.04
C THR A 71 -9.40 17.74 5.84
N LEU A 72 -9.06 18.69 6.73
CA LEU A 72 -7.76 19.37 6.78
C LEU A 72 -6.60 18.36 6.81
N LEU A 73 -5.52 18.70 6.10
CA LEU A 73 -4.29 17.92 6.03
C LEU A 73 -3.76 17.73 7.47
N SER A 74 -3.81 16.50 7.99
CA SER A 74 -2.91 16.13 9.08
C SER A 74 -1.47 16.20 8.56
N GLU A 75 -0.49 16.31 9.47
CA GLU A 75 0.94 16.32 9.09
C GLU A 75 1.29 15.12 8.18
N ASP A 76 0.74 13.94 8.47
CA ASP A 76 0.87 12.74 7.63
C ASP A 76 0.32 12.93 6.20
N LEU A 77 -0.77 13.69 6.02
CA LEU A 77 -1.34 13.96 4.70
C LEU A 77 -0.57 15.04 3.94
N GLU A 78 0.06 15.99 4.63
CA GLU A 78 0.95 16.97 3.98
C GLU A 78 2.20 16.30 3.41
N GLU A 79 2.80 15.36 4.14
CA GLU A 79 3.90 14.54 3.63
C GLU A 79 3.44 13.70 2.43
N ASN A 80 2.29 13.04 2.54
CA ASN A 80 1.70 12.28 1.43
C ASN A 80 1.45 13.15 0.21
N TYR A 81 1.02 14.41 0.40
CA TYR A 81 0.81 15.36 -0.68
C TYR A 81 2.11 15.71 -1.40
N LYS A 82 3.16 16.06 -0.65
CA LYS A 82 4.49 16.36 -1.19
C LYS A 82 5.05 15.16 -1.96
N LEU A 83 5.04 13.99 -1.32
CA LEU A 83 5.52 12.75 -1.90
C LEU A 83 4.73 12.38 -3.16
N LEU A 84 3.40 12.52 -3.14
CA LEU A 84 2.58 12.26 -4.31
C LEU A 84 2.94 13.20 -5.46
N GLY A 85 3.25 14.46 -5.21
CA GLY A 85 3.65 15.43 -6.23
C GLY A 85 4.99 15.11 -6.90
N GLU A 86 5.88 14.37 -6.23
CA GLU A 86 7.17 13.95 -6.80
C GLU A 86 7.04 12.73 -7.73
N LEU A 87 5.97 11.95 -7.56
CA LEU A 87 5.74 10.73 -8.34
C LEU A 87 5.21 11.06 -9.74
N LYS A 88 5.65 10.29 -10.74
CA LYS A 88 5.08 10.30 -12.10
C LYS A 88 4.19 9.08 -12.29
N LEU A 89 3.01 9.08 -11.65
CA LEU A 89 2.10 7.92 -11.68
C LEU A 89 1.62 7.58 -13.09
N SER A 90 1.56 8.55 -14.01
CA SER A 90 1.25 8.34 -15.44
C SER A 90 2.13 7.30 -16.11
N ASP A 91 3.40 7.22 -15.69
CA ASP A 91 4.42 6.35 -16.27
C ASP A 91 4.51 5.01 -15.54
N CYS A 92 3.76 4.84 -14.45
CA CYS A 92 3.85 3.68 -13.58
C CYS A 92 2.76 2.66 -13.95
N PRO A 93 3.11 1.39 -14.24
CA PRO A 93 2.09 0.37 -14.44
C PRO A 93 1.25 0.19 -13.17
N LEU A 94 -0.07 0.12 -13.37
CA LEU A 94 -1.00 -0.25 -12.32
C LEU A 94 -0.83 -1.74 -12.03
N LEU A 95 -0.61 -2.09 -10.77
CA LEU A 95 -0.58 -3.47 -10.33
C LEU A 95 -2.02 -3.94 -10.08
N GLN A 96 -2.35 -5.13 -10.57
CA GLN A 96 -3.59 -5.78 -10.18
C GLN A 96 -3.49 -6.19 -8.72
N CYS A 97 -4.29 -5.55 -7.88
CA CYS A 97 -4.36 -5.86 -6.46
C CYS A 97 -5.81 -5.75 -6.00
N SER A 98 -6.12 -6.56 -4.99
CA SER A 98 -7.45 -6.70 -4.43
C SER A 98 -7.75 -5.68 -3.35
N GLU A 99 -9.05 -5.54 -3.07
CA GLU A 99 -9.58 -4.73 -1.98
C GLU A 99 -9.13 -5.23 -0.60
N ASN A 100 -9.12 -4.35 0.40
CA ASN A 100 -8.86 -4.77 1.78
C ASN A 100 -9.99 -5.67 2.27
N LYS A 101 -9.68 -6.92 2.67
CA LYS A 101 -10.69 -7.88 3.14
C LYS A 101 -11.40 -7.45 4.42
N LEU A 102 -10.77 -6.59 5.23
CA LEU A 102 -11.28 -6.19 6.54
C LEU A 102 -12.15 -4.93 6.48
N ASP A 103 -11.98 -4.09 5.46
CA ASP A 103 -12.79 -2.89 5.25
C ASP A 103 -13.13 -2.75 3.76
N ARG A 104 -14.37 -3.08 3.40
CA ARG A 104 -14.86 -3.01 2.02
C ARG A 104 -14.91 -1.59 1.48
N ALA A 105 -14.99 -0.58 2.34
CA ALA A 105 -14.96 0.82 1.92
C ALA A 105 -13.54 1.26 1.57
N VAL A 106 -12.50 0.57 2.03
CA VAL A 106 -11.10 0.92 1.73
C VAL A 106 -10.56 0.10 0.56
N LYS A 107 -10.18 0.81 -0.50
CA LYS A 107 -9.57 0.30 -1.72
C LYS A 107 -8.09 0.67 -1.74
N ASN A 108 -7.24 -0.30 -2.08
CA ASN A 108 -5.80 -0.11 -2.18
C ASN A 108 -5.39 -0.07 -3.66
N VAL A 109 -4.80 1.03 -4.09
CA VAL A 109 -4.36 1.23 -5.47
C VAL A 109 -2.85 1.15 -5.52
N TYR A 110 -2.31 0.19 -6.28
CA TYR A 110 -0.88 -0.06 -6.34
C TYR A 110 -0.30 0.29 -7.70
N PHE A 111 0.82 1.00 -7.70
CA PHE A 111 1.62 1.29 -8.88
C PHE A 111 3.02 0.72 -8.71
N GLN A 112 3.60 0.29 -9.83
CA GLN A 112 4.99 -0.12 -9.91
C GLN A 112 5.84 1.05 -10.40
N GLY A 113 6.68 1.61 -9.52
CA GLY A 113 7.60 2.70 -9.87
C GLY A 113 8.78 2.22 -10.72
N LYS A 114 9.45 3.17 -11.40
CA LYS A 114 10.58 2.93 -12.33
C LYS A 114 11.78 2.21 -11.72
N SER A 115 11.94 2.25 -10.40
CA SER A 115 13.05 1.63 -9.66
C SER A 115 12.71 0.29 -9.02
N GLY A 116 11.55 -0.30 -9.34
CA GLY A 116 11.07 -1.50 -8.64
C GLY A 116 10.34 -1.19 -7.33
N LYS A 117 10.36 0.07 -6.86
CA LYS A 117 9.57 0.53 -5.72
C LYS A 117 8.09 0.34 -5.97
N ARG A 118 7.36 -0.05 -4.93
CA ARG A 118 5.90 -0.13 -4.97
C ARG A 118 5.29 1.11 -4.33
N ILE A 119 4.35 1.69 -5.03
CA ILE A 119 3.60 2.86 -4.59
C ILE A 119 2.19 2.36 -4.24
N HIS A 120 1.69 2.71 -3.06
CA HIS A 120 0.42 2.26 -2.54
C HIS A 120 -0.41 3.45 -2.09
N LEU A 121 -1.54 3.68 -2.74
CA LEU A 121 -2.51 4.70 -2.37
C LEU A 121 -3.68 4.03 -1.65
N VAL A 122 -4.01 4.55 -0.48
CA VAL A 122 -5.19 4.14 0.28
C VAL A 122 -6.33 5.08 -0.08
N VAL A 123 -7.40 4.49 -0.60
CA VAL A 123 -8.58 5.21 -1.10
C VAL A 123 -9.80 4.70 -0.36
N GLN A 124 -10.66 5.59 0.12
CA GLN A 124 -11.95 5.19 0.70
C GLN A 124 -13.10 5.52 -0.26
N GLU A 125 -13.98 4.56 -0.49
CA GLU A 125 -15.25 4.73 -1.16
C GLU A 125 -16.27 5.39 -0.22
N SER A 126 -16.94 6.43 -0.70
CA SER A 126 -17.91 7.21 0.05
C SER A 126 -19.07 7.61 -0.87
N GLY A 127 -20.09 6.75 -0.94
CA GLY A 127 -21.16 6.89 -1.93
C GLY A 127 -20.59 6.74 -3.34
N ASN A 128 -20.93 7.65 -4.25
CA ASN A 128 -20.47 7.60 -5.65
C ASN A 128 -19.08 8.23 -5.87
N ARG A 129 -18.29 8.41 -4.80
CA ARG A 129 -17.01 9.13 -4.84
C ARG A 129 -15.92 8.38 -4.09
N PHE A 130 -14.68 8.66 -4.46
CA PHE A 130 -13.48 8.21 -3.78
C PHE A 130 -12.84 9.33 -2.98
N LEU A 131 -12.18 8.96 -1.89
CA LEU A 131 -11.48 9.85 -0.96
C LEU A 131 -10.07 9.35 -0.76
N PHE A 132 -9.12 10.28 -0.64
CA PHE A 132 -7.74 9.94 -0.33
C PHE A 132 -7.55 9.76 1.17
N ARG A 133 -6.88 8.68 1.58
CA ARG A 133 -6.59 8.38 3.00
C ARG A 133 -5.10 8.33 3.31
N GLY A 134 -4.24 8.01 2.34
CA GLY A 134 -2.80 7.97 2.56
C GLY A 134 -2.02 7.41 1.39
N LEU A 135 -0.70 7.57 1.46
CA LEU A 135 0.26 7.09 0.47
C LEU A 135 1.41 6.38 1.19
N TYR A 136 1.88 5.28 0.62
CA TYR A 136 3.06 4.57 1.08
C TYR A 136 3.95 4.23 -0.11
N VAL A 137 5.25 4.41 0.04
CA VAL A 137 6.25 4.02 -0.96
C VAL A 137 7.18 3.01 -0.32
N TYR A 138 7.06 1.75 -0.76
CA TYR A 138 7.89 0.67 -0.26
C TYR A 138 9.22 0.65 -1.00
N ALA A 139 10.30 0.45 -0.25
CA ALA A 139 11.60 0.13 -0.81
C ALA A 139 11.54 -1.18 -1.62
N LYS A 140 12.52 -1.37 -2.50
CA LYS A 140 12.65 -2.58 -3.31
C LYS A 140 13.17 -3.74 -2.44
#